data_AF-A0A6U4MPA9-F1
#
_entry.id   AF-A0A6U4MPA9-F1
#
_cell.length_a   1.000
_cell.length_b   1.000
_cell.length_c   1.000
_cell.angle_alpha   90.00
_cell.angle_beta   90.00
_cell.angle_gamma   90.00
#
_symmetry.space_group_name_H-M   'P 1'
#
loop_
_entity.id
_entity.type
_entity.pdbx_description
1 polymer ?
#
loop_
_entity_poly.entity_id
_entity_poly.type
_entity_poly.pdbx_seq_one_letter_code
_entity_poly.pdbx_strand_id
1 'polypeptide(L)'
;GFEVEVESVTPLYLRTEDDRLSSANTRRDRGNDCFCQGVYEEALRWYQASYKIVRQPTSYRVRVGEASRCWESACLNKAKALVKLGRYSEAVFASTMVVS
;
A
#
# COMPACT_ATOMS: atom_id res chain seq x y z
N GLY A 1 23.98 -38.82 -8.12
CA GLY A 1 23.00 -38.33 -7.14
C GLY A 1 22.14 -37.33 -7.86
N PHE A 2 20.83 -37.53 -7.88
CA PHE A 2 19.92 -36.58 -8.50
C PHE A 2 19.74 -35.39 -7.54
N GLU A 3 20.20 -34.21 -7.97
CA GLU A 3 19.79 -32.94 -7.35
C GLU A 3 18.32 -32.73 -7.71
N VAL A 4 17.46 -32.95 -6.73
CA VAL A 4 16.05 -32.58 -6.84
C VAL A 4 16.00 -31.08 -6.60
N GLU A 5 15.85 -30.30 -7.66
CA GLU A 5 15.46 -28.89 -7.54
C GLU A 5 14.11 -28.85 -6.84
N VAL A 6 14.14 -28.52 -5.56
CA VAL A 6 12.93 -28.32 -4.77
C VAL A 6 12.32 -26.99 -5.22
N GLU A 7 11.49 -27.03 -6.27
CA GLU A 7 10.57 -25.93 -6.55
C GLU A 7 9.77 -25.68 -5.28
N SER A 8 10.03 -24.55 -4.64
CA SER A 8 9.37 -24.17 -3.40
C SER A 8 7.90 -23.90 -3.71
N VAL A 9 7.05 -24.90 -3.45
CA VAL A 9 5.60 -24.76 -3.56
C VAL A 9 5.15 -23.74 -2.52
N THR A 10 4.96 -22.50 -2.94
CA THR A 10 4.40 -21.44 -2.11
C THR A 10 2.94 -21.79 -1.80
N PRO A 11 2.54 -21.84 -0.52
CA PRO A 11 1.16 -22.07 -0.14
C PRO A 11 0.21 -21.07 -0.82
N LEU A 12 -0.97 -21.53 -1.25
CA LEU A 12 -1.95 -20.73 -1.99
C LEU A 12 -2.31 -19.42 -1.25
N TYR A 13 -2.38 -19.45 0.08
CA TYR A 13 -2.67 -18.26 0.88
C TYR A 13 -1.56 -17.19 0.78
N LEU A 14 -0.28 -17.59 0.80
CA LEU A 14 0.85 -16.67 0.62
C LEU A 14 0.83 -16.05 -0.78
N ARG A 15 0.53 -16.85 -1.82
CA ARG A 15 0.39 -16.33 -3.19
C ARG A 15 -0.70 -15.27 -3.29
N THR A 16 -1.86 -15.51 -2.66
CA THR A 16 -2.94 -14.52 -2.65
C THR A 16 -2.60 -13.25 -1.86
N GLU A 17 -1.71 -13.33 -0.88
CA GLU A 17 -1.25 -12.17 -0.11
C GLU A 17 -0.21 -11.35 -0.90
N ASP A 18 0.73 -12.01 -1.58
CA ASP A 18 1.65 -11.34 -2.51
C ASP A 18 0.91 -10.67 -3.68
N ASP A 19 -0.11 -11.32 -4.23
CA ASP A 19 -0.97 -10.76 -5.27
C ASP A 19 -1.70 -9.50 -4.76
N ARG A 20 -2.18 -9.53 -3.50
CA ARG A 20 -2.81 -8.38 -2.84
C ARG A 20 -1.83 -7.23 -2.63
N LEU A 21 -0.61 -7.52 -2.22
CA LEU A 21 0.38 -6.49 -1.94
C LEU A 21 0.96 -5.89 -3.23
N SER A 22 1.19 -6.71 -4.25
CA SER A 22 1.47 -6.25 -5.61
C SER A 22 0.37 -5.32 -6.11
N SER A 23 -0.89 -5.75 -5.96
CA SER A 23 -2.08 -4.95 -6.27
C SER A 23 -2.17 -3.63 -5.50
N ALA A 24 -1.71 -3.59 -4.25
CA ALA A 24 -1.66 -2.37 -3.44
C ALA A 24 -0.57 -1.41 -3.92
N ASN A 25 0.61 -1.94 -4.27
CA ASN A 25 1.72 -1.17 -4.82
C ASN A 25 1.35 -0.53 -6.16
N THR A 26 0.77 -1.28 -7.09
CA THR A 26 0.32 -0.73 -8.38
C THR A 26 -0.66 0.42 -8.19
N ARG A 27 -1.58 0.32 -7.22
CA ARG A 27 -2.52 1.42 -6.91
C ARG A 27 -1.83 2.63 -6.30
N ARG A 28 -0.83 2.41 -5.43
CA ARG A 28 -0.02 3.51 -4.87
C ARG A 28 0.75 4.23 -5.98
N ASP A 29 1.36 3.49 -6.88
CA ASP A 29 2.18 4.07 -7.95
C ASP A 29 1.31 4.87 -8.93
N ARG A 30 0.10 4.40 -9.27
CA ARG A 30 -0.89 5.22 -10.00
C ARG A 30 -1.28 6.49 -9.26
N GLY A 31 -1.42 6.41 -7.93
CA GLY A 31 -1.64 7.60 -7.11
C GLY A 31 -0.49 8.60 -7.20
N ASN A 32 0.75 8.12 -7.26
CA ASN A 32 1.93 8.96 -7.46
C ASN A 32 1.91 9.62 -8.84
N ASP A 33 1.54 8.89 -9.88
CA ASP A 33 1.42 9.44 -11.24
C ASP A 33 0.38 10.56 -11.29
N CYS A 34 -0.82 10.33 -10.73
CA CYS A 34 -1.85 11.37 -10.63
C CYS A 34 -1.39 12.57 -9.79
N PHE A 35 -0.62 12.33 -8.72
CA PHE A 35 -0.06 13.40 -7.89
C PHE A 35 0.95 14.25 -8.67
N CYS A 36 1.84 13.62 -9.44
CA CYS A 36 2.79 14.29 -10.32
C CYS A 36 2.09 15.08 -11.42
N GLN A 37 0.94 14.61 -11.90
CA GLN A 37 0.09 15.32 -12.87
C GLN A 37 -0.77 16.43 -12.24
N GLY A 38 -0.72 16.63 -10.91
CA GLY A 38 -1.51 17.64 -10.22
C GLY A 38 -2.99 17.26 -10.02
N VAL A 39 -3.40 16.06 -10.40
CA VAL A 39 -4.78 15.56 -10.25
C VAL A 39 -4.95 14.95 -8.86
N TYR A 40 -4.88 15.79 -7.83
CA TYR A 40 -4.77 15.36 -6.43
C TYR A 40 -6.02 14.62 -5.90
N GLU A 41 -7.21 14.96 -6.40
CA GLU A 41 -8.47 14.25 -6.10
C GLU A 41 -8.40 12.78 -6.52
N GLU A 42 -7.87 12.52 -7.72
CA GLU A 42 -7.74 11.17 -8.25
C GLU A 42 -6.60 10.41 -7.57
N ALA A 43 -5.48 11.09 -7.30
CA ALA A 43 -4.40 10.56 -6.48
C ALA A 43 -4.92 10.06 -5.11
N LEU A 44 -5.79 10.84 -4.46
CA LEU A 44 -6.42 10.47 -3.19
C LEU A 44 -7.24 9.18 -3.31
N ARG A 45 -8.04 9.02 -4.37
CA ARG A 45 -8.83 7.80 -4.61
C ARG A 45 -7.93 6.58 -4.77
N TRP A 46 -6.82 6.72 -5.50
CA TRP A 46 -5.84 5.65 -5.68
C TRP A 46 -5.14 5.26 -4.38
N TYR A 47 -4.70 6.23 -3.57
CA TYR A 47 -4.11 5.96 -2.26
C TYR A 47 -5.11 5.31 -1.30
N GLN A 48 -6.37 5.73 -1.29
CA GLN A 48 -7.42 5.10 -0.49
C GLN A 48 -7.70 3.65 -0.93
N ALA A 49 -7.68 3.38 -2.24
CA ALA A 49 -7.86 2.03 -2.75
C ALA A 49 -6.68 1.11 -2.38
N SER A 50 -5.44 1.60 -2.43
CA SER A 50 -4.26 0.89 -1.92
C SER A 50 -4.40 0.56 -0.43
N TYR A 51 -4.79 1.56 0.37
CA TYR A 51 -5.01 1.42 1.81
C TYR A 51 -6.03 0.33 2.18
N LYS A 52 -7.16 0.25 1.46
CA LYS A 52 -8.21 -0.77 1.72
C LYS A 52 -7.73 -2.20 1.54
N ILE A 53 -6.68 -2.42 0.75
CA ILE A 53 -6.13 -3.76 0.50
C ILE A 53 -5.17 -4.13 1.61
N VAL A 54 -4.29 -3.20 1.97
CA VAL A 54 -3.27 -3.41 3.02
C VAL A 54 -3.90 -3.47 4.42
N ARG A 55 -5.03 -2.78 4.65
CA ARG A 55 -5.75 -2.81 5.93
C ARG A 55 -6.50 -4.12 6.18
N GLN A 56 -6.72 -4.96 5.17
CA GLN A 56 -7.39 -6.24 5.40
C GLN A 56 -6.47 -7.14 6.23
N PRO A 57 -6.95 -7.74 7.33
CA PRO A 57 -6.14 -8.59 8.18
C PRO A 57 -5.62 -9.78 7.37
N THR A 58 -4.32 -9.76 7.06
CA THR A 58 -3.59 -10.88 6.47
C THR A 58 -3.20 -11.86 7.57
N SER A 59 -3.25 -13.15 7.26
CA SER A 59 -3.06 -14.20 8.27
C SER A 59 -1.57 -14.45 8.50
N TYR A 60 -1.14 -14.09 9.71
CA TYR A 60 0.04 -14.59 10.43
C TYR A 60 1.42 -14.39 9.77
N ARG A 61 2.05 -13.27 10.16
CA ARG A 61 3.50 -13.10 10.40
C ARG A 61 4.46 -12.93 9.22
N VAL A 62 4.13 -13.23 7.97
CA VAL A 62 5.08 -13.01 6.87
C VAL A 62 4.78 -11.66 6.21
N ARG A 63 5.76 -10.74 6.26
CA ARG A 63 5.76 -9.35 5.77
C ARG A 63 5.22 -8.24 6.69
N VAL A 64 5.38 -8.37 8.00
CA VAL A 64 5.19 -7.24 8.93
C VAL A 64 6.01 -6.00 8.49
N GLY A 65 7.13 -6.18 7.77
CA GLY A 65 7.89 -5.07 7.19
C GLY A 65 7.30 -4.50 5.88
N GLU A 66 7.04 -5.33 4.87
CA GLU A 66 6.65 -4.81 3.55
C GLU A 66 5.21 -4.31 3.49
N ALA A 67 4.27 -4.99 4.14
CA ALA A 67 2.90 -4.49 4.24
C ALA A 67 2.87 -3.17 5.04
N SER A 68 3.66 -3.08 6.12
CA SER A 68 3.81 -1.83 6.90
C SER A 68 4.41 -0.71 6.05
N ARG A 69 5.51 -0.96 5.31
CA ARG A 69 6.10 0.05 4.41
C ARG A 69 5.15 0.55 3.33
N CYS A 70 4.33 -0.34 2.75
CA CYS A 70 3.33 0.04 1.75
C CYS A 70 2.26 0.94 2.37
N TRP A 71 1.81 0.61 3.57
CA TRP A 71 0.85 1.38 4.33
C TRP A 71 1.39 2.76 4.74
N GLU A 72 2.61 2.81 5.31
CA GLU A 72 3.29 4.06 5.68
C GLU A 72 3.41 4.99 4.47
N SER A 73 3.87 4.44 3.34
CA SER A 73 4.03 5.20 2.09
C SER A 73 2.69 5.73 1.56
N ALA A 74 1.64 4.91 1.56
CA ALA A 74 0.32 5.30 1.09
C ALA A 74 -0.30 6.40 1.98
N CYS A 75 -0.15 6.28 3.30
CA CYS A 75 -0.61 7.29 4.25
C CYS A 75 0.13 8.62 4.10
N LEU A 76 1.46 8.59 3.95
CA LEU A 76 2.27 9.78 3.73
C LEU A 76 1.93 10.49 2.42
N ASN A 77 1.76 9.73 1.33
CA ASN A 77 1.42 10.30 0.02
C ASN A 77 0.00 10.87 0.00
N LYS A 78 -0.94 10.21 0.70
CA LYS A 78 -2.28 10.76 0.94
C LYS A 78 -2.22 12.08 1.72
N ALA A 79 -1.43 12.16 2.79
CA ALA A 79 -1.27 13.38 3.56
C ALA A 79 -0.72 14.53 2.70
N LYS A 80 0.29 14.27 1.86
CA LYS A 80 0.85 15.24 0.92
C LYS A 80 -0.19 15.73 -0.10
N ALA A 81 -1.00 14.83 -0.65
CA ALA A 81 -2.10 15.20 -1.57
C ALA A 81 -3.14 16.09 -0.89
N LEU A 82 -3.50 15.79 0.37
CA LEU A 82 -4.44 16.58 1.15
C LEU A 82 -3.92 17.97 1.48
N VAL A 83 -2.62 18.11 1.79
CA VAL A 83 -1.97 19.42 1.96
C VAL A 83 -2.07 20.25 0.68
N LYS A 84 -1.83 19.66 -0.49
CA LYS A 84 -1.95 20.35 -1.79
C LYS A 84 -3.38 20.77 -2.13
N LEU A 85 -4.38 20.03 -1.63
CA LEU A 85 -5.79 20.37 -1.75
C LEU A 85 -6.28 21.39 -0.70
N GLY A 86 -5.42 21.84 0.21
CA GLY A 86 -5.81 22.72 1.33
C GLY A 86 -6.62 22.03 2.42
N ARG A 87 -6.70 20.69 2.41
CA ARG A 87 -7.46 19.85 3.37
C ARG A 87 -6.56 19.45 4.54
N TYR A 88 -6.12 20.42 5.31
CA TYR A 88 -5.12 20.24 6.36
C TYR A 88 -5.57 19.34 7.52
N SER A 89 -6.85 19.41 7.92
CA SER A 89 -7.40 18.56 8.99
C SER A 89 -7.31 17.07 8.66
N GLU A 90 -7.60 16.70 7.41
CA GLU A 90 -7.50 15.33 6.93
C GLU A 90 -6.05 14.89 6.70
N ALA A 91 -5.17 15.82 6.32
CA ALA A 91 -3.74 15.54 6.17
C ALA A 91 -3.10 15.18 7.52
N VAL A 92 -3.47 15.90 8.59
CA VAL A 92 -3.02 15.60 9.95
C VAL A 92 -3.47 14.20 10.34
N PHE A 93 -4.76 13.88 10.18
CA PHE A 93 -5.29 12.54 10.48
C PHE A 93 -4.59 11.43 9.69
N ALA A 94 -4.31 11.64 8.40
CA ALA A 94 -3.57 10.69 7.58
C ALA A 94 -2.12 10.49 8.05
N SER A 95 -1.50 11.51 8.64
CA SER A 95 -0.12 11.45 9.14
C SER A 95 -0.03 10.80 10.52
N THR A 96 -1.01 11.04 11.41
CA THR A 96 -1.06 10.40 12.73
C THR A 96 -1.31 8.90 12.63
N MET A 97 -2.02 8.45 11.60
CA MET A 97 -2.19 7.02 11.35
C MET A 97 -0.85 6.30 11.24
N VAL A 98 0.20 6.90 10.68
CA VAL A 98 1.53 6.28 10.49
C VAL A 98 2.29 6.08 11.81
N VAL A 99 1.98 6.88 12.84
CA VAL A 99 2.75 6.95 14.10
C VAL A 99 2.05 6.20 15.24
N SER A 100 0.83 5.69 15.00
CA SER A 100 -0.01 5.00 16.01
C SER A 100 0.04 3.48 15.83
#